data_AF-U9W0J4-F1
#
_entry.id   AF-U9W0J4-F1
#
_cell.length_a   1.000
_cell.length_b   1.000
_cell.length_c   1.000
_cell.angle_alpha   90.00
_cell.angle_beta   90.00
_cell.angle_gamma   90.00
#
_symmetry.space_group_name_H-M   'P 1'
#
loop_
_entity.id
_entity.type
_entity.pdbx_description
1 polymer ?
#
loop_
_entity_poly.entity_id
_entity_poly.type
_entity_poly.pdbx_seq_one_letter_code
_entity_poly.pdbx_strand_id
1 'polypeptide(L)'
;MPYSTAAINAAINAVGALLDVGSAGSPTAEFTNQDGSIVYLSQPLENDAFGAAVGGQITANIPAGSITGLVDGSAGYIRFKNRDGVVVDAETAAADAVTALIAVGAGNPTVEITNSDASIVFGSINLDATPFGAAVSGVATANSLPKTWAATATGTATHKRWKDGDGFVVGTEALASPATIESGRAYTSNSITFSSPGINSLLTNAISVTTGNSYTTNSITQTQPAS
;
A
#
# COMPACT_ATOMS: atom_id res chain seq x y z
N MET A 1 -8.07 13.24 5.06
CA MET A 1 -8.85 12.19 5.76
C MET A 1 -8.16 10.85 5.52
N PRO A 2 -8.13 9.94 6.50
CA PRO A 2 -7.43 8.67 6.35
C PRO A 2 -8.15 7.73 5.38
N TYR A 3 -7.41 6.73 4.89
CA TYR A 3 -7.97 5.56 4.21
C TYR A 3 -9.03 4.85 5.06
N SER A 4 -10.04 4.26 4.41
CA SER A 4 -11.02 3.43 5.10
C SER A 4 -10.34 2.20 5.72
N THR A 5 -10.85 1.71 6.86
CA THR A 5 -10.32 0.48 7.49
C THR A 5 -10.32 -0.70 6.52
N ALA A 6 -11.30 -0.77 5.62
CA ALA A 6 -11.34 -1.79 4.56
C ALA A 6 -10.16 -1.66 3.59
N ALA A 7 -9.84 -0.45 3.13
CA ALA A 7 -8.69 -0.19 2.26
C ALA A 7 -7.36 -0.52 2.94
N ILE A 8 -7.20 -0.12 4.20
CA ILE A 8 -5.99 -0.40 4.97
C ILE A 8 -5.82 -1.91 5.19
N ASN A 9 -6.90 -2.61 5.57
CA ASN A 9 -6.84 -4.06 5.75
C ASN A 9 -6.61 -4.80 4.42
N ALA A 10 -7.21 -4.34 3.31
CA ALA A 10 -7.02 -4.98 2.00
C ALA A 10 -5.59 -4.84 1.48
N ALA A 11 -5.00 -3.65 1.59
CA ALA A 11 -3.60 -3.41 1.22
C ALA A 11 -2.66 -4.37 1.97
N ILE A 12 -2.84 -4.51 3.28
CA ILE A 12 -2.01 -5.39 4.10
C ILE A 12 -2.30 -6.88 3.87
N ASN A 13 -3.57 -7.27 3.68
CA ASN A 13 -3.94 -8.65 3.35
C ASN A 13 -3.32 -9.10 2.02
N ALA A 14 -3.19 -8.20 1.04
CA ALA A 14 -2.57 -8.53 -0.24
C ALA A 14 -1.07 -8.86 -0.10
N VAL A 15 -0.36 -8.21 0.83
CA VAL A 15 1.02 -8.58 1.15
C VAL A 15 1.09 -9.97 1.76
N GLY A 16 0.20 -10.28 2.70
CA GLY A 16 0.08 -11.62 3.27
C GLY A 16 -0.18 -12.68 2.19
N ALA A 17 -1.13 -12.41 1.29
CA ALA A 17 -1.44 -13.31 0.18
C ALA A 17 -0.26 -13.55 -0.76
N LEU A 18 0.55 -12.53 -1.06
CA LEU A 18 1.77 -12.70 -1.86
C LEU A 18 2.84 -13.53 -1.16
N LEU A 19 2.89 -13.48 0.17
CA LEU A 19 3.83 -14.28 0.94
C LEU A 19 3.49 -15.77 0.90
N ASP A 20 2.21 -16.09 0.76
CA ASP A 20 1.72 -17.46 0.63
C ASP A 20 1.81 -18.03 -0.80
N VAL A 21 2.17 -17.21 -1.79
CA VAL A 21 2.39 -17.68 -3.17
C VAL A 21 3.59 -18.62 -3.22
N GLY A 22 3.38 -19.75 -3.90
CA GLY A 22 4.39 -20.76 -4.16
C GLY A 22 4.11 -22.09 -3.49
N SER A 23 4.91 -23.10 -3.80
CA SER A 23 4.76 -24.45 -3.24
C SER A 23 6.04 -24.98 -2.57
N ALA A 24 7.13 -24.23 -2.69
CA ALA A 24 8.48 -24.71 -2.40
C ALA A 24 9.08 -24.11 -1.12
N GLY A 25 8.35 -24.16 0.01
CA GLY A 25 8.91 -23.85 1.33
C GLY A 25 8.10 -22.83 2.12
N SER A 26 8.77 -22.22 3.10
CA SER A 26 8.18 -21.21 3.98
C SER A 26 8.54 -19.80 3.50
N PRO A 27 7.65 -18.81 3.62
CA PRO A 27 8.01 -17.43 3.33
C PRO A 27 9.13 -16.97 4.26
N THR A 28 9.89 -15.96 3.86
CA THR A 28 11.09 -15.52 4.59
C THR A 28 11.08 -14.02 4.82
N ALA A 29 11.45 -13.59 6.03
CA ALA A 29 11.79 -12.22 6.35
C ALA A 29 13.31 -12.03 6.33
N GLU A 30 13.79 -11.09 5.52
CA GLU A 30 15.20 -10.71 5.46
C GLU A 30 15.42 -9.32 6.04
N PHE A 31 16.35 -9.22 6.98
CA PHE A 31 16.75 -7.96 7.61
C PHE A 31 17.97 -7.42 6.85
N THR A 32 17.81 -6.23 6.28
CA THR A 32 18.70 -5.71 5.24
C THR A 32 19.11 -4.27 5.48
N ASN A 33 20.06 -3.79 4.67
CA ASN A 33 20.30 -2.37 4.46
C ASN A 33 19.24 -1.76 3.53
N GLN A 34 19.29 -0.43 3.34
CA GLN A 34 18.25 0.32 2.63
C GLN A 34 17.97 -0.14 1.20
N ASP A 35 19.00 -0.57 0.48
CA ASP A 35 18.88 -1.02 -0.91
C ASP A 35 18.66 -2.55 -1.02
N GLY A 36 18.61 -3.26 0.11
CA GLY A 36 18.46 -4.71 0.13
C GLY A 36 19.67 -5.50 -0.39
N SER A 37 20.82 -4.86 -0.62
CA SER A 37 22.01 -5.52 -1.17
C SER A 37 22.72 -6.43 -0.17
N ILE A 38 22.59 -6.14 1.13
CA ILE A 38 23.19 -6.93 2.21
C ILE A 38 22.07 -7.53 3.07
N VAL A 39 22.11 -8.85 3.27
CA VAL A 39 21.23 -9.57 4.19
C VAL A 39 22.02 -9.87 5.46
N TYR A 40 21.60 -9.28 6.58
CA TYR A 40 22.24 -9.49 7.89
C TYR A 40 21.63 -10.68 8.63
N LEU A 41 20.31 -10.84 8.50
CA LEU A 41 19.55 -11.92 9.12
C LEU A 41 18.49 -12.42 8.11
N SER A 42 18.24 -13.72 8.12
CA SER A 42 17.20 -14.36 7.31
C SER A 42 16.39 -15.29 8.21
N GLN A 43 15.10 -14.98 8.38
CA GLN A 43 14.19 -15.70 9.25
C GLN A 43 13.10 -16.36 8.42
N PRO A 44 13.02 -17.70 8.36
CA PRO A 44 11.84 -18.36 7.82
C PRO A 44 10.63 -18.04 8.72
N LEU A 45 9.49 -17.78 8.09
CA LEU A 45 8.20 -17.56 8.74
C LEU A 45 7.41 -18.87 8.77
N GLU A 46 6.31 -18.93 9.50
CA GLU A 46 5.45 -20.12 9.47
C GLU A 46 4.69 -20.27 8.14
N ASN A 47 4.19 -21.48 7.83
CA ASN A 47 3.40 -21.75 6.61
C ASN A 47 1.98 -21.14 6.64
N ASP A 48 1.61 -20.46 7.73
CA ASP A 48 0.49 -19.52 7.83
C ASP A 48 1.04 -18.26 8.48
N ALA A 49 2.04 -17.65 7.83
CA ALA A 49 2.84 -16.60 8.41
C ALA A 49 1.98 -15.42 8.87
N PHE A 50 0.80 -15.20 8.28
CA PHE A 50 0.01 -14.01 8.56
C PHE A 50 -1.46 -14.31 8.80
N GLY A 51 -2.01 -13.79 9.90
CA GLY A 51 -3.45 -13.71 10.11
C GLY A 51 -4.11 -12.62 9.26
N ALA A 52 -5.44 -12.51 9.34
CA ALA A 52 -6.14 -11.38 8.72
C ALA A 52 -5.68 -10.04 9.32
N ALA A 53 -5.51 -9.03 8.47
CA ALA A 53 -5.14 -7.69 8.89
C ALA A 53 -6.21 -7.09 9.82
N VAL A 54 -5.79 -6.56 10.97
CA VAL A 54 -6.66 -5.84 11.91
C VAL A 54 -6.05 -4.47 12.17
N GLY A 55 -6.78 -3.40 11.83
CA GLY A 55 -6.32 -2.03 12.03
C GLY A 55 -5.07 -1.68 11.22
N GLY A 56 -4.91 -2.28 10.04
CA GLY A 56 -3.73 -2.06 9.18
C GLY A 56 -2.45 -2.71 9.64
N GLN A 57 -2.54 -3.69 10.53
CA GLN A 57 -1.40 -4.46 10.99
C GLN A 57 -1.57 -5.92 10.60
N ILE A 58 -0.45 -6.51 10.17
CA ILE A 58 -0.31 -7.95 10.03
C ILE A 58 0.96 -8.35 10.76
N THR A 59 0.83 -9.33 11.63
CA THR A 59 1.94 -9.85 12.42
C THR A 59 2.34 -11.20 11.85
N ALA A 60 3.64 -11.32 11.53
CA ALA A 60 4.20 -12.57 11.10
C ALA A 60 4.29 -13.54 12.29
N ASN A 61 3.74 -14.74 12.14
CA ASN A 61 4.04 -15.88 13.00
C ASN A 61 5.44 -16.37 12.66
N ILE A 62 6.32 -16.35 13.66
CA ILE A 62 7.71 -16.75 13.52
C ILE A 62 7.90 -18.04 14.32
N PRO A 63 8.50 -19.08 13.73
CA PRO A 63 8.86 -20.28 14.48
C PRO A 63 9.73 -19.90 15.67
N ALA A 64 9.45 -20.45 16.85
CA ALA A 64 10.30 -20.25 18.01
C ALA A 64 11.73 -20.74 17.69
N GLY A 65 12.72 -19.85 17.84
CA GLY A 65 14.10 -20.18 17.53
C GLY A 65 15.04 -18.99 17.52
N SER A 66 16.32 -19.28 17.33
CA SER A 66 17.35 -18.27 17.12
C SER A 66 17.83 -18.28 15.66
N ILE A 67 17.95 -17.11 15.06
CA ILE A 67 18.59 -16.89 13.77
C ILE A 67 20.06 -16.50 13.95
N THR A 68 20.92 -17.01 13.08
CA THR A 68 22.36 -16.70 13.11
C THR A 68 22.66 -15.48 12.25
N GLY A 69 23.45 -14.56 12.79
CA GLY A 69 23.98 -13.40 12.05
C GLY A 69 24.82 -13.86 10.86
N LEU A 70 24.51 -13.35 9.67
CA LEU A 70 25.19 -13.71 8.43
C LEU A 70 26.40 -12.83 8.15
N VAL A 71 26.29 -11.54 8.46
CA VAL A 71 27.30 -10.51 8.19
C VAL A 71 27.29 -9.47 9.31
N ASP A 72 28.44 -8.90 9.63
CA ASP A 72 28.56 -7.79 10.57
C ASP A 72 27.93 -6.51 10.00
N GLY A 73 27.14 -5.79 10.81
CA GLY A 73 26.63 -4.48 10.43
C GLY A 73 25.33 -4.10 11.13
N SER A 74 24.52 -3.27 10.47
CA SER A 74 23.28 -2.74 11.02
C SER A 74 22.14 -2.92 10.03
N ALA A 75 21.16 -3.75 10.39
CA ALA A 75 19.95 -3.92 9.62
C ALA A 75 18.95 -2.84 10.00
N GLY A 76 18.58 -1.97 9.06
CA GLY A 76 17.57 -0.93 9.24
C GLY A 76 16.24 -1.23 8.55
N TYR A 77 16.21 -2.26 7.70
CA TYR A 77 15.10 -2.53 6.80
C TYR A 77 14.71 -4.00 6.86
N ILE A 78 13.46 -4.29 6.55
CA ILE A 78 12.95 -5.64 6.36
C ILE A 78 12.36 -5.78 4.96
N ARG A 79 12.70 -6.87 4.28
CA ARG A 79 12.00 -7.28 3.06
C ARG A 79 11.49 -8.69 3.22
N PHE A 80 10.44 -9.01 2.48
CA PHE A 80 9.81 -10.32 2.55
C PHE A 80 9.99 -11.07 1.23
N LYS A 81 10.13 -12.38 1.33
CA LYS A 81 10.15 -13.31 0.19
C LYS A 81 9.02 -14.32 0.34
N ASN A 82 8.37 -14.64 -0.77
CA ASN A 82 7.34 -15.67 -0.82
C ASN A 82 7.95 -17.09 -0.73
N ARG A 83 7.10 -18.12 -0.83
CA ARG A 83 7.51 -19.53 -0.72
C ARG A 83 8.42 -20.00 -1.85
N ASP A 84 8.45 -19.28 -2.97
CA ASP A 84 9.36 -19.55 -4.08
C ASP A 84 10.67 -18.73 -4.00
N GLY A 85 10.87 -17.98 -2.90
CA GLY A 85 12.05 -17.15 -2.67
C GLY A 85 12.06 -15.82 -3.42
N VAL A 86 10.94 -15.43 -4.02
CA VAL A 86 10.77 -14.18 -4.77
C VAL A 86 10.46 -13.03 -3.81
N VAL A 87 11.16 -11.90 -3.97
CA VAL A 87 10.91 -10.69 -3.17
C VAL A 87 9.50 -10.16 -3.45
N VAL A 88 8.76 -9.92 -2.38
CA VAL A 88 7.40 -9.38 -2.44
C VAL A 88 7.48 -7.85 -2.59
N ASP A 89 6.95 -7.34 -3.69
CA ASP A 89 6.72 -5.91 -3.90
C ASP A 89 5.43 -5.49 -3.17
N ALA A 90 5.59 -5.22 -1.87
CA ALA A 90 4.48 -4.91 -0.99
C ALA A 90 3.72 -3.64 -1.39
N GLU A 91 4.42 -2.64 -1.95
CA GLU A 91 3.81 -1.37 -2.33
C GLU A 91 2.90 -1.55 -3.55
N THR A 92 3.37 -2.25 -4.57
CA THR A 92 2.59 -2.58 -5.77
C THR A 92 1.38 -3.45 -5.41
N ALA A 93 1.58 -4.47 -4.58
CA ALA A 93 0.50 -5.34 -4.11
C ALA A 93 -0.60 -4.57 -3.36
N ALA A 94 -0.20 -3.64 -2.50
CA ALA A 94 -1.12 -2.80 -1.75
C ALA A 94 -1.90 -1.85 -2.66
N ALA A 95 -1.24 -1.25 -3.66
CA ALA A 95 -1.90 -0.42 -4.65
C ALA A 95 -2.93 -1.21 -5.46
N ASP A 96 -2.57 -2.41 -5.92
CA ASP A 96 -3.48 -3.31 -6.64
C ASP A 96 -4.70 -3.70 -5.79
N ALA A 97 -4.48 -3.99 -4.50
CA ALA A 97 -5.57 -4.36 -3.59
C ALA A 97 -6.55 -3.21 -3.32
N VAL A 98 -6.05 -1.99 -3.11
CA VAL A 98 -6.93 -0.83 -2.87
C VAL A 98 -7.64 -0.41 -4.16
N THR A 99 -6.97 -0.47 -5.30
CA THR A 99 -7.62 -0.17 -6.59
C THR A 99 -8.67 -1.21 -6.97
N ALA A 100 -8.48 -2.48 -6.58
CA ALA A 100 -9.52 -3.49 -6.67
C ALA A 100 -10.74 -3.15 -5.79
N LEU A 101 -10.56 -2.61 -4.58
CA LEU A 101 -11.67 -2.11 -3.77
C LEU A 101 -12.39 -0.92 -4.39
N ILE A 102 -11.65 0.00 -5.03
CA ILE A 102 -12.27 1.09 -5.79
C ILE A 102 -13.14 0.52 -6.92
N ALA A 103 -12.74 -0.58 -7.54
CA ALA A 103 -13.52 -1.22 -8.62
C ALA A 103 -14.79 -1.96 -8.15
N VAL A 104 -15.01 -2.12 -6.84
CA VAL A 104 -16.18 -2.85 -6.29
C VAL A 104 -17.46 -2.03 -6.46
N GLY A 105 -18.60 -2.72 -6.59
CA GLY A 105 -19.92 -2.11 -6.56
C GLY A 105 -20.67 -2.19 -7.88
N ALA A 106 -21.95 -1.79 -7.87
CA ALA A 106 -22.82 -1.90 -9.03
C ALA A 106 -22.65 -0.75 -10.04
N GLY A 107 -22.17 0.41 -9.59
CA GLY A 107 -21.93 1.60 -10.41
C GLY A 107 -20.48 1.76 -10.85
N ASN A 108 -20.20 2.88 -11.52
CA ASN A 108 -18.83 3.28 -11.82
C ASN A 108 -18.21 3.97 -10.60
N PRO A 109 -16.97 3.62 -10.22
CA PRO A 109 -16.27 4.34 -9.19
C PRO A 109 -16.01 5.79 -9.58
N THR A 110 -15.78 6.62 -8.57
CA THR A 110 -15.61 8.07 -8.76
C THR A 110 -14.42 8.62 -7.99
N VAL A 111 -13.81 9.65 -8.58
CA VAL A 111 -12.82 10.49 -7.91
C VAL A 111 -13.44 11.85 -7.68
N GLU A 112 -13.57 12.25 -6.43
CA GLU A 112 -13.99 13.60 -6.08
C GLU A 112 -12.75 14.47 -5.87
N ILE A 113 -12.72 15.65 -6.48
CA ILE A 113 -11.69 16.66 -6.24
C ILE A 113 -12.16 17.55 -5.09
N THR A 114 -11.41 17.63 -4.01
CA THR A 114 -11.87 18.23 -2.74
C THR A 114 -10.82 19.14 -2.09
N ASN A 115 -11.24 19.88 -1.06
CA ASN A 115 -10.33 20.48 -0.08
C ASN A 115 -9.86 19.43 0.94
N SER A 116 -9.04 19.83 1.92
CA SER A 116 -8.31 18.91 2.81
C SER A 116 -9.16 18.15 3.81
N ASP A 117 -10.26 18.74 4.24
CA ASP A 117 -11.26 18.10 5.10
C ASP A 117 -12.42 17.49 4.29
N ALA A 118 -12.39 17.64 2.96
CA ALA A 118 -13.43 17.25 2.03
C ALA A 118 -14.84 17.79 2.34
N SER A 119 -14.90 18.94 3.03
CA SER A 119 -16.13 19.71 3.23
C SER A 119 -16.64 20.35 1.94
N ILE A 120 -15.77 20.55 0.95
CA ILE A 120 -16.11 21.06 -0.39
C ILE A 120 -15.69 20.04 -1.43
N VAL A 121 -16.64 19.60 -2.25
CA VAL A 121 -16.40 18.85 -3.49
C VAL A 121 -16.43 19.82 -4.66
N PHE A 122 -15.29 20.02 -5.29
CA PHE A 122 -15.12 20.90 -6.45
C PHE A 122 -15.63 20.26 -7.73
N GLY A 123 -15.63 18.94 -7.83
CA GLY A 123 -16.19 18.18 -8.94
C GLY A 123 -15.90 16.69 -8.80
N SER A 124 -16.51 15.89 -9.67
CA SER A 124 -16.40 14.43 -9.66
C SER A 124 -16.02 13.91 -11.05
N ILE A 125 -15.14 12.93 -11.07
CA ILE A 125 -14.67 12.24 -12.27
C ILE A 125 -15.17 10.80 -12.19
N ASN A 126 -15.99 10.39 -13.17
CA ASN A 126 -16.39 8.99 -13.30
C ASN A 126 -15.22 8.19 -13.91
N LEU A 127 -14.84 7.12 -13.23
CA LEU A 127 -13.88 6.16 -13.74
C LEU A 127 -14.60 5.04 -14.51
N ASP A 128 -13.82 4.19 -15.16
CA ASP A 128 -14.35 2.96 -15.75
C ASP A 128 -14.69 1.95 -14.64
N ALA A 129 -15.58 0.99 -14.91
CA ALA A 129 -15.89 -0.10 -13.96
C ALA A 129 -14.64 -0.91 -13.57
N THR A 130 -13.65 -1.00 -14.47
CA THR A 130 -12.29 -1.44 -14.16
C THR A 130 -11.34 -0.24 -14.24
N PRO A 131 -11.26 0.56 -13.16
CA PRO A 131 -10.72 1.90 -13.22
C PRO A 131 -9.22 1.98 -13.47
N PHE A 132 -8.44 0.95 -13.11
CA PHE A 132 -6.97 0.96 -13.18
C PHE A 132 -6.42 -0.27 -13.90
N GLY A 133 -5.22 -0.12 -14.46
CA GLY A 133 -4.36 -1.26 -14.80
C GLY A 133 -3.57 -1.76 -13.58
N ALA A 134 -2.66 -2.71 -13.81
CA ALA A 134 -1.74 -3.17 -12.76
C ALA A 134 -0.86 -2.00 -12.26
N ALA A 135 -0.65 -1.94 -10.95
CA ALA A 135 0.23 -0.98 -10.34
C ALA A 135 1.70 -1.26 -10.69
N VAL A 136 2.52 -0.20 -10.66
CA VAL A 136 3.97 -0.28 -10.80
C VAL A 136 4.59 0.64 -9.76
N SER A 137 5.50 0.09 -8.94
CA SER A 137 6.15 0.84 -7.85
C SER A 137 5.12 1.52 -6.93
N GLY A 138 4.07 0.77 -6.57
CA GLY A 138 2.99 1.28 -5.74
C GLY A 138 2.10 2.33 -6.39
N VAL A 139 2.17 2.56 -7.70
CA VAL A 139 1.31 3.54 -8.39
C VAL A 139 0.46 2.85 -9.46
N ALA A 140 -0.86 3.00 -9.35
CA ALA A 140 -1.80 2.57 -10.38
C ALA A 140 -2.30 3.80 -11.17
N THR A 141 -2.36 3.71 -12.49
CA THR A 141 -2.87 4.79 -13.35
C THR A 141 -4.24 4.43 -13.89
N ALA A 142 -5.17 5.40 -13.87
CA ALA A 142 -6.52 5.17 -14.34
C ALA A 142 -6.55 4.93 -15.86
N ASN A 143 -7.46 4.04 -16.28
CA ASN A 143 -7.68 3.72 -17.68
C ASN A 143 -8.48 4.82 -18.40
N SER A 144 -8.45 4.77 -19.74
CA SER A 144 -9.30 5.60 -20.63
C SER A 144 -9.21 7.11 -20.35
N LEU A 145 -8.00 7.59 -20.09
CA LEU A 145 -7.68 9.02 -20.02
C LEU A 145 -7.57 9.62 -21.45
N PRO A 146 -7.85 10.92 -21.65
CA PRO A 146 -8.23 11.89 -20.62
C PRO A 146 -9.70 11.79 -20.20
N LYS A 147 -10.01 12.25 -18.98
CA LYS A 147 -11.39 12.35 -18.45
C LYS A 147 -11.75 13.82 -18.23
N THR A 148 -12.93 14.23 -18.68
CA THR A 148 -13.46 15.59 -18.47
C THR A 148 -14.44 15.63 -17.31
N TRP A 149 -14.43 16.71 -16.53
CA TRP A 149 -15.36 16.93 -15.43
C TRP A 149 -15.71 18.42 -15.32
N ALA A 150 -16.88 18.71 -14.74
CA ALA A 150 -17.35 20.07 -14.54
C ALA A 150 -17.17 20.46 -13.07
N ALA A 151 -16.65 21.67 -12.84
CA ALA A 151 -16.52 22.20 -11.50
C ALA A 151 -17.88 22.69 -10.98
N THR A 152 -18.23 22.28 -9.77
CA THR A 152 -19.47 22.64 -9.06
C THR A 152 -19.25 23.73 -8.02
N ALA A 153 -18.01 23.98 -7.61
CA ALA A 153 -17.64 24.99 -6.61
C ALA A 153 -16.35 25.72 -6.98
N THR A 154 -16.16 26.92 -6.42
CA THR A 154 -14.94 27.72 -6.57
C THR A 154 -14.08 27.60 -5.31
N GLY A 155 -12.76 27.47 -5.47
CA GLY A 155 -11.81 27.45 -4.35
C GLY A 155 -10.49 26.75 -4.70
N THR A 156 -9.78 26.28 -3.68
CA THR A 156 -8.52 25.57 -3.85
C THR A 156 -8.69 24.09 -3.54
N ALA A 157 -8.62 23.27 -4.58
CA ALA A 157 -8.53 21.83 -4.44
C ALA A 157 -7.15 21.45 -3.92
N THR A 158 -7.11 20.60 -2.90
CA THR A 158 -5.86 20.10 -2.30
C THR A 158 -5.82 18.59 -2.22
N HIS A 159 -6.96 17.91 -2.37
CA HIS A 159 -7.08 16.47 -2.22
C HIS A 159 -7.97 15.87 -3.31
N LYS A 160 -7.84 14.55 -3.46
CA LYS A 160 -8.76 13.70 -4.21
C LYS A 160 -9.29 12.62 -3.28
N ARG A 161 -10.58 12.33 -3.36
CA ARG A 161 -11.28 11.32 -2.56
C ARG A 161 -11.81 10.23 -3.49
N TRP A 162 -11.40 9.00 -3.23
CA TRP A 162 -11.76 7.82 -4.02
C TRP A 162 -13.02 7.19 -3.48
N LYS A 163 -13.97 6.89 -4.36
CA LYS A 163 -15.19 6.17 -4.01
C LYS A 163 -15.38 4.97 -4.93
N ASP A 164 -15.87 3.89 -4.34
CA ASP A 164 -16.24 2.69 -5.08
C ASP A 164 -17.52 2.91 -5.91
N GLY A 165 -17.92 1.90 -6.67
CA GLY A 165 -19.11 1.91 -7.52
C GLY A 165 -20.43 2.02 -6.75
N ASP A 166 -20.43 1.76 -5.43
CA ASP A 166 -21.59 1.95 -4.55
C ASP A 166 -21.58 3.32 -3.86
N GLY A 167 -20.52 4.10 -4.03
CA GLY A 167 -20.36 5.45 -3.49
C GLY A 167 -19.74 5.51 -2.09
N PHE A 168 -19.19 4.41 -1.58
CA PHE A 168 -18.44 4.43 -0.32
C PHE A 168 -17.04 4.97 -0.52
N VAL A 169 -16.55 5.76 0.45
CA VAL A 169 -15.20 6.31 0.40
C VAL A 169 -14.18 5.22 0.71
N VAL A 170 -13.28 4.97 -0.24
CA VAL A 170 -12.18 4.01 -0.09
C VAL A 170 -10.96 4.70 0.53
N GLY A 171 -10.63 5.91 0.07
CA GLY A 171 -9.47 6.65 0.55
C GLY A 171 -9.44 8.11 0.11
N THR A 172 -8.51 8.87 0.67
CA THR A 172 -8.25 10.27 0.28
C THR A 172 -6.75 10.48 0.18
N GLU A 173 -6.31 11.16 -0.87
CA GLU A 173 -4.90 11.47 -1.11
C GLU A 173 -4.74 12.97 -1.36
N ALA A 174 -3.61 13.54 -0.95
CA ALA A 174 -3.25 14.88 -1.35
C ALA A 174 -3.01 14.94 -2.87
N LEU A 175 -3.36 16.07 -3.48
CA LEU A 175 -2.91 16.38 -4.83
C LEU A 175 -1.42 16.72 -4.78
N ALA A 176 -0.68 16.32 -5.83
CA ALA A 176 0.74 16.65 -5.96
C ALA A 176 1.00 18.17 -5.92
N SER A 177 0.01 18.96 -6.34
CA SER A 177 0.00 20.40 -6.17
C SER A 177 -1.44 20.88 -5.99
N PRO A 178 -1.72 21.81 -5.07
CA PRO A 178 -3.01 22.46 -4.98
C PRO A 178 -3.42 23.10 -6.31
N ALA A 179 -4.71 23.05 -6.64
CA ALA A 179 -5.26 23.60 -7.87
C ALA A 179 -6.39 24.58 -7.58
N THR A 180 -6.35 25.76 -8.20
CA THR A 180 -7.47 26.71 -8.13
C THR A 180 -8.56 26.28 -9.11
N ILE A 181 -9.76 26.07 -8.58
CA ILE A 181 -10.94 25.63 -9.32
C ILE A 181 -11.98 26.77 -9.34
N GLU A 182 -12.61 26.97 -10.49
CA GLU A 182 -13.67 27.95 -10.71
C GLU A 182 -14.95 27.22 -11.14
N SER A 183 -16.04 27.46 -10.41
CA SER A 183 -17.34 26.85 -10.68
C SER A 183 -17.83 27.12 -12.11
N GLY A 184 -18.46 26.12 -12.72
CA GLY A 184 -18.97 26.19 -14.09
C GLY A 184 -17.93 25.95 -15.19
N ARG A 185 -16.63 25.86 -14.86
CA ARG A 185 -15.60 25.50 -15.84
C ARG A 185 -15.48 23.99 -16.01
N ALA A 186 -15.20 23.57 -17.25
CA ALA A 186 -14.81 22.21 -17.54
C ALA A 186 -13.30 22.04 -17.38
N TYR A 187 -12.89 20.96 -16.73
CA TYR A 187 -11.50 20.57 -16.51
C TYR A 187 -11.24 19.22 -17.19
N THR A 188 -10.00 19.03 -17.65
CA THR A 188 -9.56 17.78 -18.26
C THR A 188 -8.41 17.20 -17.45
N SER A 189 -8.60 15.97 -16.97
CA SER A 189 -7.56 15.22 -16.27
C SER A 189 -6.89 14.28 -17.26
N ASN A 190 -5.63 14.58 -17.58
CA ASN A 190 -4.77 13.75 -18.44
C ASN A 190 -4.03 12.66 -17.66
N SER A 191 -3.98 12.79 -16.34
CA SER A 191 -3.39 11.81 -15.43
C SER A 191 -4.24 11.74 -14.18
N ILE A 192 -4.62 10.53 -13.79
CA ILE A 192 -5.27 10.21 -12.53
C ILE A 192 -4.56 8.96 -12.02
N THR A 193 -3.76 9.14 -10.97
CA THR A 193 -3.00 8.05 -10.35
C THR A 193 -3.55 7.77 -8.97
N PHE A 194 -3.48 6.53 -8.53
CA PHE A 194 -3.62 6.12 -7.13
C PHE A 194 -2.24 5.70 -6.65
N SER A 195 -1.81 6.19 -5.48
CA SER A 195 -0.55 5.79 -4.87
C SER A 195 -0.81 4.94 -3.65
N SER A 196 -0.04 3.87 -3.50
CA SER A 196 -0.08 3.02 -2.33
C SER A 196 0.08 3.87 -1.07
N PRO A 197 -0.69 3.59 -0.01
CA PRO A 197 -0.55 4.26 1.29
C PRO A 197 0.84 4.14 1.95
N GLY A 198 1.80 3.45 1.32
CA GLY A 198 3.14 3.20 1.83
C GLY A 198 3.12 2.04 2.82
N ILE A 199 3.94 1.02 2.56
CA ILE A 199 4.17 -0.07 3.50
C ILE A 199 5.52 0.16 4.15
N ASN A 200 5.51 0.42 5.45
CA ASN A 200 6.73 0.74 6.15
C ASN A 200 7.59 -0.52 6.32
N SER A 201 8.65 -0.58 5.52
CA SER A 201 9.69 -1.61 5.59
C SER A 201 10.86 -1.20 6.50
N LEU A 202 10.81 -0.01 7.11
CA LEU A 202 11.81 0.47 8.06
C LEU A 202 11.59 -0.19 9.42
N LEU A 203 12.66 -0.70 10.01
CA LEU A 203 12.64 -1.16 11.39
C LEU A 203 12.63 0.06 12.33
N THR A 204 11.74 0.05 13.31
CA THR A 204 11.66 1.12 14.32
C THR A 204 13.00 1.38 15.00
N ASN A 205 13.79 0.32 15.20
CA ASN A 205 15.17 0.39 15.66
C ASN A 205 16.03 -0.52 14.79
N ALA A 206 17.17 0.00 14.34
CA ALA A 206 18.13 -0.82 13.61
C ALA A 206 18.72 -1.91 14.51
N ILE A 207 18.94 -3.09 13.95
CA ILE A 207 19.51 -4.24 14.65
C ILE A 207 21.00 -4.31 14.35
N SER A 208 21.84 -4.21 15.38
CA SER A 208 23.27 -4.46 15.24
C SER A 208 23.53 -5.97 15.17
N VAL A 209 24.10 -6.42 14.07
CA VAL A 209 24.35 -7.83 13.77
C VAL A 209 25.84 -8.10 13.78
N THR A 210 26.20 -9.24 14.35
CA THR A 210 27.54 -9.81 14.41
C THR A 210 27.43 -11.24 13.90
N THR A 211 28.32 -11.58 12.99
CA THR A 211 28.36 -12.86 12.29
C THR A 211 28.54 -13.99 13.28
N GLY A 212 27.76 -15.06 13.12
CA GLY A 212 27.81 -16.24 13.98
C GLY A 212 27.09 -16.10 15.32
N ASN A 213 26.70 -14.89 15.73
CA ASN A 213 25.88 -14.71 16.93
C ASN A 213 24.42 -15.16 16.67
N SER A 214 23.77 -15.60 17.73
CA SER A 214 22.36 -16.02 17.71
C SER A 214 21.46 -14.87 18.16
N TYR A 215 20.39 -14.62 17.41
CA TYR A 215 19.40 -13.57 17.64
C TYR A 215 18.01 -14.19 17.78
N THR A 216 17.21 -13.70 18.71
CA THR A 216 15.82 -14.14 18.89
C THR A 216 14.86 -13.07 18.37
N THR A 217 13.95 -13.44 17.47
CA THR A 217 12.85 -12.59 16.99
C THR A 217 11.53 -13.16 17.46
N ASN A 218 10.83 -12.43 18.33
CA ASN A 218 9.56 -12.91 18.92
C ASN A 218 8.34 -12.50 18.09
N SER A 219 8.46 -11.47 17.24
CA SER A 219 7.44 -11.07 16.27
C SER A 219 8.03 -10.12 15.23
N ILE A 220 7.42 -10.10 14.05
CA ILE A 220 7.65 -9.09 13.01
C ILE A 220 6.28 -8.53 12.65
N THR A 221 6.08 -7.23 12.82
CA THR A 221 4.82 -6.57 12.47
C THR A 221 5.04 -5.64 11.30
N GLN A 222 4.30 -5.85 10.22
CA GLN A 222 4.14 -4.81 9.20
C GLN A 222 2.93 -3.96 9.55
N THR A 223 3.13 -2.65 9.47
CA THR A 223 2.08 -1.66 9.73
C THR A 223 1.92 -0.81 8.50
N GLN A 224 0.68 -0.67 8.05
CA GLN A 224 0.31 0.44 7.20
C GLN A 224 -0.06 1.62 8.10
N PRO A 225 0.64 2.76 8.02
CA PRO A 225 0.23 3.94 8.77
C PRO A 225 -1.16 4.36 8.32
N ALA A 226 -2.02 4.72 9.27
CA ALA A 226 -3.20 5.50 8.96
C ALA A 226 -2.71 6.87 8.46
N SER A 227 -2.80 7.09 7.15
CA SER A 227 -2.43 8.35 6.48
C SER A 227 -3.14 9.56 7.08
#